data_AF-A0A3P8K522-F1
#
_entry.id   AF-A0A3P8K522-F1
#
_cell.length_a   1.000
_cell.length_b   1.000
_cell.length_c   1.000
_cell.angle_alpha   90.00
_cell.angle_beta   90.00
_cell.angle_gamma   90.00
#
_symmetry.space_group_name_H-M   'P 1'
#
loop_
_entity.id
_entity.type
_entity.pdbx_description
1 polymer ?
#
loop_
_entity_poly.entity_id
_entity_poly.type
_entity_poly.pdbx_seq_one_letter_code
_entity_poly.pdbx_strand_id
1 'polypeptide(L)' 'MLELLFIIGFFVMLLVTGVSLLGIIAAIVAATALMFVGGLFAMMIKLLPWLLLAVAVVWVIRAINTPKITRYRGNNRWRY' A
#
# COMPACT_ATOMS: atom_id res chain seq x y z
N MET A 1 30.63 -18.59 43.71
CA MET A 1 30.28 -17.14 43.57
C MET A 1 30.45 -16.65 42.13
N LEU A 2 31.56 -16.99 41.45
CA LEU A 2 31.77 -16.71 40.01
C LEU A 2 30.71 -17.35 39.09
N GLU A 3 30.14 -18.49 39.46
CA GLU A 3 29.09 -19.17 38.67
C GLU A 3 27.81 -18.33 38.54
N LEU A 4 27.40 -17.62 39.60
CA LEU A 4 26.22 -16.74 39.55
C LEU A 4 26.47 -15.52 38.68
N LEU A 5 27.69 -14.96 38.72
CA LEU A 5 28.10 -13.86 37.85
C LEU A 5 28.14 -14.28 36.37
N PHE A 6 28.56 -15.51 36.09
CA PHE A 6 28.53 -16.09 34.74
C PHE A 6 27.10 -16.26 34.22
N ILE A 7 26.19 -16.81 35.05
CA ILE A 7 24.78 -17.00 34.69
C ILE A 7 24.10 -15.64 34.41
N ILE A 8 24.33 -14.64 35.26
CA ILE A 8 23.77 -13.29 35.06
C ILE A 8 24.37 -12.64 33.81
N GLY A 9 25.69 -12.70 33.62
CA GLY A 9 26.36 -12.15 32.45
C GLY A 9 25.90 -12.80 31.13
N PHE A 10 25.65 -14.11 31.15
CA PHE A 10 25.10 -14.86 30.02
C PHE A 10 23.67 -14.42 29.69
N PHE A 11 22.80 -14.31 30.69
CA PHE A 11 21.44 -13.80 30.50
C PHE A 11 21.42 -12.37 29.96
N VAL A 12 22.31 -11.50 30.44
CA VAL A 12 22.46 -10.13 29.93
C VAL A 12 22.94 -10.13 28.49
N MET A 13 23.93 -10.96 28.13
CA MET A 13 24.39 -11.07 26.74
C MET A 13 23.30 -11.63 25.81
N LEU A 14 22.49 -12.60 26.26
CA LEU A 14 21.33 -13.09 25.51
C LEU A 14 20.24 -12.03 25.34
N LEU A 15 20.05 -11.18 26.35
CA LEU A 15 19.12 -10.05 26.29
C LEU A 15 19.61 -8.99 25.29
N VAL A 16 20.91 -8.63 25.35
CA VAL A 16 21.56 -7.66 24.45
C VAL A 16 21.58 -8.16 23.00
N THR A 17 21.79 -9.46 22.77
CA THR A 17 21.77 -10.06 21.43
C THR A 17 20.36 -10.29 20.89
N GLY A 18 19.31 -10.04 21.69
CA GLY A 18 17.91 -10.20 21.28
C GLY A 18 17.44 -11.65 21.15
N VAL A 19 18.28 -12.63 21.54
CA VAL A 19 18.02 -14.08 21.46
C VAL A 19 17.32 -14.59 22.72
N SER A 20 16.71 -13.70 23.51
CA SER A 20 15.80 -14.11 24.58
C SER A 20 14.43 -14.48 24.02
N LEU A 21 13.74 -15.43 24.65
CA LEU A 21 12.34 -15.78 24.36
C LEU A 21 11.43 -14.54 24.34
N LEU A 22 11.70 -13.60 25.25
CA LEU A 22 11.00 -12.32 25.34
C LEU A 22 11.25 -11.44 24.10
N GLY A 23 12.47 -11.49 23.55
CA GLY A 23 12.84 -10.83 22.31
C GLY A 23 12.15 -11.43 21.09
N ILE A 24 12.03 -12.77 21.03
CA ILE A 24 11.28 -13.46 19.98
C ILE A 24 9.81 -13.07 20.01
N ILE A 25 9.19 -13.04 21.20
CA ILE A 25 7.79 -12.61 21.35
C ILE A 25 7.63 -11.16 20.92
N ALA A 26 8.52 -10.25 21.37
CA ALA A 26 8.49 -8.85 20.98
C ALA A 26 8.66 -8.67 19.46
N ALA A 27 9.55 -9.43 18.82
CA ALA A 27 9.77 -9.39 17.38
C ALA A 27 8.53 -9.86 16.60
N ILE A 28 7.86 -10.93 17.04
CA ILE A 28 6.63 -11.42 16.42
C ILE A 28 5.50 -10.38 16.55
N VAL A 29 5.35 -9.77 17.73
CA VAL A 29 4.35 -8.72 17.97
C VAL A 29 4.65 -7.49 17.11
N ALA A 30 5.90 -7.05 17.08
CA ALA A 30 6.34 -5.92 16.27
C ALA A 30 6.15 -6.19 14.76
N ALA A 31 6.53 -7.36 14.28
CA ALA A 31 6.34 -7.77 12.88
C ALA A 31 4.86 -7.81 12.50
N THR A 32 4.00 -8.36 13.39
CA THR A 32 2.55 -8.39 13.18
C THR A 32 1.97 -6.98 13.12
N ALA A 33 2.34 -6.10 14.05
CA ALA A 33 1.88 -4.71 14.06
C ALA A 33 2.32 -3.96 12.79
N LEU A 34 3.59 -4.15 12.39
CA LEU A 34 4.16 -3.51 11.20
C LEU A 34 3.54 -4.05 9.91
N MET A 35 3.26 -5.35 9.81
CA MET A 35 2.52 -5.94 8.69
C MET A 35 1.06 -5.49 8.65
N PHE A 36 0.41 -5.29 9.79
CA PHE A 36 -0.97 -4.82 9.83
C PHE A 36 -1.08 -3.39 9.31
N VAL A 37 -0.20 -2.50 9.79
CA VAL A 37 -0.12 -1.12 9.31
C VAL A 37 0.38 -1.08 7.86
N GLY A 38 1.48 -1.76 7.57
CA GLY A 38 2.10 -1.81 6.25
C GLY A 38 1.20 -2.44 5.19
N GLY A 39 0.41 -3.45 5.53
CA GLY A 39 -0.54 -4.10 4.63
C GLY A 39 -1.68 -3.18 4.21
N LEU A 40 -2.20 -2.36 5.13
CA LEU A 40 -3.21 -1.34 4.84
C LEU A 40 -2.64 -0.26 3.90
N PHE A 41 -1.44 0.22 4.18
CA PHE A 41 -0.75 1.19 3.31
C PHE A 41 -0.40 0.59 1.95
N ALA A 42 0.05 -0.66 1.90
CA ALA A 42 0.36 -1.36 0.66
C ALA A 42 -0.87 -1.56 -0.21
N MET A 43 -2.03 -1.92 0.37
CA MET A 43 -3.30 -1.99 -0.35
C MET A 43 -3.69 -0.63 -0.93
N MET A 44 -3.60 0.44 -0.12
CA MET A 44 -3.93 1.80 -0.57
C MET A 44 -3.02 2.25 -1.73
N ILE A 45 -1.71 2.09 -1.58
CA ILE A 45 -0.73 2.45 -2.62
C ILE A 45 -0.89 1.58 -3.86
N LYS A 46 -1.24 0.31 -3.73
CA LYS A 46 -1.41 -0.60 -4.87
C LYS A 46 -2.66 -0.30 -5.70
N LEU A 47 -3.72 0.24 -5.09
CA LEU A 47 -4.97 0.59 -5.78
C LEU A 47 -4.89 1.93 -6.54
N LEU A 48 -4.08 2.88 -6.08
CA LEU A 48 -3.92 4.20 -6.72
C LEU A 48 -3.47 4.14 -8.19
N PRO A 49 -2.43 3.36 -8.57
CA PRO A 49 -1.98 3.21 -9.96
C PRO A 49 -3.06 2.62 -10.86
N TRP A 50 -3.88 1.69 -10.35
CA TRP A 50 -4.98 1.08 -11.10
C TRP A 50 -6.09 2.07 -11.41
N LEU A 51 -6.42 2.96 -10.46
CA LEU A 51 -7.39 4.03 -10.68
C LEU A 51 -6.89 5.00 -11.76
N LEU A 52 -5.61 5.41 -11.68
CA LEU A 52 -4.98 6.26 -12.70
C LEU A 52 -4.97 5.60 -14.08
N LEU A 53 -4.65 4.30 -14.16
CA LEU A 53 -4.73 3.53 -15.39
C LEU A 53 -6.15 3.51 -15.96
N ALA A 54 -7.17 3.27 -15.13
CA ALA A 54 -8.56 3.28 -15.58
C ALA A 54 -8.97 4.64 -16.15
N VAL A 55 -8.59 5.74 -15.49
CA VAL A 55 -8.84 7.10 -15.98
C VAL A 55 -8.11 7.34 -17.31
N ALA A 56 -6.84 6.95 -17.42
CA ALA A 56 -6.07 7.08 -18.65
C ALA A 56 -6.72 6.31 -19.81
N VAL A 57 -7.19 5.09 -19.58
CA VAL A 57 -7.91 4.29 -20.59
C VAL A 57 -9.19 4.98 -21.05
N VAL A 58 -10.03 5.46 -20.13
CA VAL A 58 -11.25 6.22 -20.48
C VAL A 58 -10.90 7.47 -21.26
N TRP A 59 -9.82 8.16 -20.91
CA TRP A 59 -9.38 9.37 -21.60
C TRP A 59 -8.87 9.08 -23.01
N VAL A 60 -8.12 8.00 -23.20
CA VAL A 60 -7.66 7.53 -24.52
C VAL A 60 -8.84 7.11 -25.39
N ILE A 61 -9.77 6.32 -24.86
CA ILE A 61 -11.00 5.94 -25.58
C ILE A 61 -11.80 7.18 -25.93
N ARG A 62 -11.95 8.13 -25.00
CA ARG A 62 -12.62 9.40 -25.25
C ARG A 62 -11.87 10.24 -26.28
N ALA A 63 -10.55 10.26 -26.31
CA ALA A 63 -9.75 11.02 -27.28
C ALA A 63 -9.88 10.43 -28.69
N ILE A 64 -9.84 9.10 -28.81
CA ILE A 64 -10.01 8.39 -30.09
C ILE A 64 -11.47 8.48 -30.56
N ASN A 65 -12.43 8.30 -29.65
CA ASN A 65 -13.86 8.43 -29.92
C ASN A 65 -14.37 9.86 -29.72
N THR A 66 -13.49 10.88 -29.58
CA THR A 66 -13.96 12.26 -29.48
C THR A 66 -14.70 12.49 -30.79
N PRO A 67 -16.01 12.78 -30.72
CA PRO A 67 -16.80 12.90 -31.91
C PRO A 67 -16.14 13.98 -32.74
N LYS A 68 -15.83 13.64 -33.99
CA LYS A 68 -15.87 14.61 -35.07
C LYS A 68 -17.32 15.10 -35.09
N ILE A 69 -17.67 16.01 -34.17
CA ILE A 69 -18.95 16.68 -34.16
C ILE A 69 -18.87 17.53 -35.41
N THR A 70 -19.37 16.99 -36.50
CA THR A 70 -19.82 17.78 -37.62
C THR A 70 -20.85 18.72 -37.03
N ARG A 71 -20.36 19.94 -36.83
CA ARG A 71 -21.01 21.18 -36.47
C ARG A 71 -22.54 21.13 -36.57
N TYR A 72 -23.18 21.66 -35.52
CA TYR A 72 -24.26 22.63 -35.67
C TYR A 72 -25.15 22.41 -36.90
N ARG A 73 -26.18 21.57 -36.80
CA ARG A 73 -27.31 21.65 -37.72
C ARG A 73 -28.47 22.40 -37.08
N GLY A 74 -28.19 23.66 -36.74
CA GLY A 74 -29.25 24.67 -36.67
C GLY A 74 -29.61 25.04 -38.10
N ASN A 75 -30.74 24.55 -38.62
CA ASN A 75 -31.42 25.15 -39.78
C ASN A 75 -32.82 24.54 -39.96
N ASN A 76 -33.79 25.25 -39.37
CA ASN A 76 -35.07 25.69 -39.95
C ASN A 76 -35.62 24.88 -41.13
N ARG A 77 -36.88 24.43 -40.98
CA ARG A 77 -37.92 24.33 -42.03
C ARG A 77 -39.15 23.69 -41.36
N TRP A 78 -40.00 24.46 -40.69
CA TRP A 78 -41.17 25.11 -41.31
C TRP A 78 -41.74 24.24 -42.44
N ARG A 79 -42.74 23.41 -42.11
CA ARG A 79 -43.69 22.87 -43.07
C ARG A 79 -45.07 22.95 -42.42
N TYR A 80 -45.76 24.04 -42.75
CA TYR A 80 -47.21 24.12 -42.81
C TYR A 80 -47.76 22.96 -43.66
#